data_AF-A0AA88RN34-F1
#
_entry.id   AF-A0AA88RN34-F1
#
_cell.length_a   1.000
_cell.length_b   1.000
_cell.length_c   1.000
_cell.angle_alpha   90.00
_cell.angle_beta   90.00
_cell.angle_gamma   90.00
#
_symmetry.space_group_name_H-M   'P 1'
#
loop_
_entity.id
_entity.type
_entity.pdbx_description
1 polymer ?
#
loop_
_entity_poly.entity_id
_entity_poly.type
_entity_poly.pdbx_seq_one_letter_code
_entity_poly.pdbx_strand_id
1 'polypeptide(L)'
;MAQSVAALGQANDIPVVDLSGSISSVVAEIAEACEKWGGFQVINHGVPLEVHGKFELAMKKFFAQPTEEKRKEACTVYGQEMEKLSFKLMELIAMSLGLPRQRLNGFFKDHTSMGRLIHCPPCPTPQLALGTHEHTDVGALTILSQDEAGGLEAQRTFDGEWIPVKFVPNAYVINIGDMLEVWSNKKYVSLVHRAKVNSERERFSIPFFFNPAYYVVMEPIEELTNEQNPAKYRAFNWGKYYGSRKYGNFKNPELDVLRLKHFRLPKYPDQKVVIAMAQSVAALGQANDIPVVDLSGSISSVVAEIAEACEKWGGFQVINHGVPLEVHGKFELAMKKFFAQPTEEKRKLRKDIGGGKPYDYGYEEFSKNVDDWKEVFDFPLEKQTPTPVSYDDNTQRELIHSWPQYPAEFR
;
A
#
# COMPACT_ATOMS: atom_id res chain seq x y z
N MET A 1 -19.00 -55.96 -16.15
CA MET A 1 -18.62 -55.19 -17.36
C MET A 1 -19.20 -53.80 -17.20
N ALA A 2 -18.36 -52.76 -17.22
CA ALA A 2 -18.83 -51.39 -17.08
C ALA A 2 -19.41 -50.90 -18.42
N GLN A 3 -20.58 -50.26 -18.38
CA GLN A 3 -21.05 -49.44 -19.49
C GLN A 3 -20.58 -48.01 -19.24
N SER A 4 -19.79 -47.46 -20.16
CA SER A 4 -19.39 -46.06 -20.16
C SER A 4 -20.62 -45.19 -20.41
N VAL A 5 -20.85 -44.19 -19.54
CA VAL A 5 -21.84 -43.14 -19.83
C VAL A 5 -21.36 -42.36 -21.06
N ALA A 6 -22.23 -42.23 -22.06
CA ALA A 6 -21.89 -41.62 -23.33
C ALA A 6 -21.70 -40.10 -23.19
N ALA A 7 -20.84 -39.54 -24.05
CA ALA A 7 -20.56 -38.11 -24.12
C ALA A 7 -21.84 -37.30 -24.36
N LEU A 8 -22.19 -36.44 -23.41
CA LEU A 8 -23.14 -35.34 -23.58
C LEU A 8 -22.40 -34.10 -24.09
N GLY A 9 -21.93 -34.19 -25.33
CA GLY A 9 -21.23 -33.10 -26.04
C GLY A 9 -21.01 -33.50 -27.50
N GLN A 10 -21.16 -32.55 -28.43
CA GLN A 10 -20.77 -32.76 -29.82
C GLN A 10 -19.24 -32.76 -29.93
N ALA A 11 -18.70 -33.29 -31.03
CA ALA A 11 -17.25 -33.47 -31.22
C ALA A 11 -16.40 -32.16 -31.24
N ASN A 12 -17.04 -30.99 -31.08
CA ASN A 12 -16.43 -29.66 -31.02
C ASN A 12 -16.65 -28.93 -29.67
N ASP A 13 -17.28 -29.57 -28.68
CA ASP A 13 -17.59 -28.95 -27.39
C ASP A 13 -16.47 -29.16 -26.36
N ILE A 14 -16.24 -28.16 -25.50
CA ILE A 14 -15.26 -28.23 -24.40
C ILE A 14 -15.60 -29.43 -23.48
N PRO A 15 -14.66 -30.36 -23.21
CA PRO A 15 -14.91 -31.56 -22.42
C PRO A 15 -15.55 -31.28 -21.07
N VAL A 16 -16.42 -32.18 -20.61
CA VAL A 16 -17.08 -32.10 -19.29
C VAL A 16 -16.60 -33.27 -18.44
N VAL A 17 -15.97 -32.97 -17.30
CA VAL A 17 -15.45 -33.96 -16.34
C VAL A 17 -16.43 -34.12 -15.17
N ASP A 18 -16.76 -35.35 -14.81
CA ASP A 18 -17.64 -35.66 -13.67
C ASP A 18 -16.82 -35.94 -12.41
N LEU A 19 -16.78 -34.99 -11.47
CA LEU A 19 -15.98 -35.11 -10.25
C LEU A 19 -16.55 -36.10 -9.21
N SER A 20 -17.68 -36.77 -9.50
CA SER A 20 -18.19 -37.88 -8.69
C SER A 20 -17.55 -39.25 -9.03
N GLY A 21 -16.77 -39.31 -10.12
CA GLY A 21 -16.03 -40.51 -10.52
C GLY A 21 -14.90 -40.91 -9.56
N SER A 22 -14.31 -42.09 -9.77
CA SER A 22 -13.12 -42.50 -9.02
C SER A 22 -11.94 -41.58 -9.35
N ILE A 23 -11.10 -41.27 -8.36
CA ILE A 23 -9.94 -40.35 -8.51
C ILE A 23 -9.09 -40.69 -9.75
N SER A 24 -8.86 -41.98 -10.02
CA SER A 24 -8.11 -42.44 -11.20
C SER A 24 -8.79 -42.13 -12.55
N SER A 25 -10.12 -42.11 -12.62
CA SER A 25 -10.87 -41.75 -13.83
C SER A 25 -10.82 -40.23 -14.03
N VAL A 26 -11.17 -39.49 -12.98
CA VAL A 26 -11.19 -38.02 -12.97
C VAL A 26 -9.82 -37.45 -13.35
N VAL A 27 -8.73 -37.99 -12.81
CA VAL A 27 -7.36 -37.55 -13.17
C VAL A 27 -7.02 -37.83 -14.63
N ALA A 28 -7.45 -38.98 -15.18
CA ALA A 28 -7.22 -39.31 -16.59
C ALA A 28 -8.04 -38.39 -17.53
N GLU A 29 -9.31 -38.16 -17.22
CA GLU A 29 -10.20 -37.26 -17.96
C GLU A 29 -9.68 -35.81 -17.96
N ILE A 30 -9.21 -35.32 -16.81
CA ILE A 30 -8.57 -33.99 -16.69
C ILE A 30 -7.29 -33.91 -17.53
N ALA A 31 -6.43 -34.94 -17.46
CA ALA A 31 -5.19 -34.96 -18.22
C ALA A 31 -5.44 -34.92 -19.74
N GLU A 32 -6.36 -35.74 -20.24
CA GLU A 32 -6.75 -35.76 -21.64
C GLU A 32 -7.37 -34.43 -22.11
N ALA A 33 -8.24 -33.83 -21.29
CA ALA A 33 -8.85 -32.55 -21.63
C ALA A 33 -7.85 -31.39 -21.62
N CYS A 34 -6.92 -31.35 -20.67
CA CYS A 34 -5.81 -30.40 -20.66
C CYS A 34 -4.92 -30.54 -21.89
N GLU A 35 -4.54 -31.77 -22.26
CA GLU A 35 -3.67 -32.05 -23.40
C GLU A 35 -4.31 -31.70 -24.75
N LYS A 36 -5.60 -32.01 -24.94
CA LYS A 36 -6.28 -31.88 -26.23
C LYS A 36 -7.05 -30.56 -26.43
N TRP A 37 -7.53 -29.94 -25.35
CA TRP A 37 -8.43 -28.78 -25.41
C TRP A 37 -7.93 -27.56 -24.62
N GLY A 38 -6.92 -27.71 -23.77
CA GLY A 38 -6.43 -26.64 -22.89
C GLY A 38 -7.40 -26.21 -21.79
N GLY A 39 -8.52 -26.93 -21.61
CA GLY A 39 -9.54 -26.61 -20.62
C GLY A 39 -10.73 -27.58 -20.66
N PHE A 40 -11.51 -27.60 -19.57
CA PHE A 40 -12.69 -28.45 -19.40
C PHE A 40 -13.72 -27.77 -18.48
N GLN A 41 -14.96 -28.22 -18.59
CA GLN A 41 -16.05 -27.94 -17.66
C GLN A 41 -16.09 -29.04 -16.59
N VAL A 42 -16.67 -28.76 -15.42
CA VAL A 42 -16.84 -29.76 -14.35
C VAL A 42 -18.29 -29.87 -13.90
N ILE A 43 -18.76 -31.09 -13.66
CA ILE A 43 -20.06 -31.40 -13.05
C ILE A 43 -19.86 -32.20 -11.76
N ASN A 44 -20.92 -32.26 -10.94
CA ASN A 44 -20.94 -32.96 -9.64
C ASN A 44 -19.79 -32.56 -8.68
N HIS A 45 -19.28 -31.34 -8.85
CA HIS A 45 -18.11 -30.77 -8.18
C HIS A 45 -18.33 -30.38 -6.70
N GLY A 46 -19.27 -31.03 -6.01
CA GLY A 46 -19.53 -30.90 -4.57
C GLY A 46 -20.11 -29.56 -4.08
N VAL A 47 -20.13 -28.51 -4.91
CA VAL A 47 -20.72 -27.20 -4.54
C VAL A 47 -22.25 -27.31 -4.54
N PRO A 48 -22.94 -27.04 -3.41
CA PRO A 48 -24.40 -27.16 -3.36
C PRO A 48 -25.11 -26.23 -4.34
N LEU A 49 -26.22 -26.68 -4.92
CA LEU A 49 -27.07 -25.87 -5.81
C LEU A 49 -27.59 -24.58 -5.15
N GLU A 50 -27.68 -24.54 -3.83
CA GLU A 50 -28.00 -23.31 -3.08
C GLU A 50 -26.90 -22.25 -3.19
N VAL A 51 -25.63 -22.65 -3.29
CA VAL A 51 -24.50 -21.73 -3.51
C VAL A 51 -24.52 -21.20 -4.94
N HIS A 52 -24.80 -22.06 -5.93
CA HIS A 52 -25.06 -21.63 -7.31
C HIS A 52 -26.23 -20.64 -7.40
N GLY A 53 -27.36 -20.94 -6.74
CA GLY A 53 -28.52 -20.05 -6.69
C GLY A 53 -28.24 -18.72 -5.98
N LYS A 54 -27.47 -18.72 -4.89
CA LYS A 54 -26.99 -17.50 -4.21
C LYS A 54 -26.05 -16.68 -5.11
N PHE A 55 -25.14 -17.33 -5.83
CA PHE A 55 -24.23 -16.68 -6.77
C PHE A 55 -24.96 -16.09 -7.98
N GLU A 56 -25.87 -16.85 -8.60
CA GLU A 56 -26.68 -16.38 -9.72
C GLU A 56 -27.62 -15.24 -9.30
N LEU A 57 -28.22 -15.30 -8.10
CA LEU A 57 -29.00 -14.22 -7.52
C LEU A 57 -28.14 -12.98 -7.22
N ALA A 58 -26.91 -13.16 -6.75
CA ALA A 58 -25.97 -12.06 -6.53
C ALA A 58 -25.55 -11.40 -7.86
N MET A 59 -25.25 -12.20 -8.90
CA MET A 59 -24.98 -11.69 -10.24
C MET A 59 -26.19 -10.96 -10.83
N LYS A 60 -27.40 -11.55 -10.77
CA LYS A 60 -28.63 -10.90 -11.25
C LYS A 60 -28.89 -9.58 -10.51
N LYS A 61 -28.67 -9.52 -9.19
CA LYS A 61 -28.74 -8.28 -8.41
C LYS A 61 -27.69 -7.25 -8.86
N PHE A 62 -26.43 -7.66 -9.02
CA PHE A 62 -25.33 -6.80 -9.49
C PHE A 62 -25.60 -6.24 -10.90
N PHE A 63 -26.02 -7.08 -11.85
CA PHE A 63 -26.35 -6.65 -13.20
C PHE A 63 -27.69 -5.88 -13.29
N ALA A 64 -28.57 -5.96 -12.28
CA ALA A 64 -29.76 -5.13 -12.16
C ALA A 64 -29.51 -3.74 -11.52
N GLN A 65 -28.35 -3.50 -10.90
CA GLN A 65 -28.02 -2.19 -10.34
C GLN A 65 -27.97 -1.09 -11.42
N PRO A 66 -28.35 0.16 -11.11
CA PRO A 66 -28.14 1.30 -11.99
C PRO A 66 -26.68 1.42 -12.44
N THR A 67 -26.44 1.98 -13.63
CA THR A 67 -25.09 2.15 -14.17
C THR A 67 -24.21 3.03 -13.27
N GLU A 68 -24.78 3.93 -12.46
CA GLU A 68 -24.03 4.68 -11.44
C GLU A 68 -23.60 3.82 -10.24
N GLU A 69 -24.45 2.91 -9.72
CA GLU A 69 -24.02 1.98 -8.66
C GLU A 69 -22.97 0.97 -9.16
N LYS A 70 -23.01 0.61 -10.46
CA LYS A 70 -21.94 -0.17 -11.11
C LYS A 70 -20.68 0.66 -11.35
N ARG A 71 -20.83 1.94 -11.68
CA ARG A 71 -19.77 2.96 -11.71
C ARG A 71 -19.51 3.47 -10.29
N LYS A 72 -19.29 2.56 -9.34
CA LYS A 72 -18.54 2.98 -8.16
C LYS A 72 -17.19 3.48 -8.64
N GLU A 73 -16.97 4.73 -8.28
CA GLU A 73 -15.79 5.52 -8.53
C GLU A 73 -14.52 4.74 -8.11
N ALA A 74 -13.59 4.48 -9.04
CA ALA A 74 -12.55 3.44 -8.91
C ALA A 74 -11.51 3.80 -7.85
N CYS A 75 -11.07 5.07 -7.80
CA CYS A 75 -10.31 5.62 -6.68
C CYS A 75 -11.06 5.44 -5.35
N THR A 76 -12.37 5.72 -5.36
CA THR A 76 -13.22 5.64 -4.16
C THR A 76 -13.36 4.20 -3.63
N VAL A 77 -13.61 3.20 -4.49
CA VAL A 77 -13.68 1.78 -4.06
C VAL A 77 -12.34 1.29 -3.54
N TYR A 78 -11.26 1.56 -4.27
CA TYR A 78 -9.94 1.15 -3.85
C TYR A 78 -9.57 1.78 -2.51
N GLY A 79 -9.85 3.08 -2.34
CA GLY A 79 -9.69 3.79 -1.06
C GLY A 79 -10.45 3.13 0.09
N GLN A 80 -11.73 2.80 -0.09
CA GLN A 80 -12.54 2.14 0.93
C GLN A 80 -12.00 0.75 1.34
N GLU A 81 -11.46 -0.03 0.40
CA GLU A 81 -10.84 -1.33 0.76
C GLU A 81 -9.46 -1.15 1.43
N MET A 82 -8.68 -0.16 1.01
CA MET A 82 -7.40 0.19 1.66
C MET A 82 -7.59 0.73 3.08
N GLU A 83 -8.65 1.51 3.32
CA GLU A 83 -9.03 2.00 4.65
C GLU A 83 -9.34 0.82 5.60
N LYS A 84 -10.21 -0.12 5.18
CA LYS A 84 -10.52 -1.33 5.96
C LYS A 84 -9.28 -2.15 6.26
N LEU A 85 -8.41 -2.34 5.27
CA LEU A 85 -7.15 -3.05 5.44
C LEU A 85 -6.21 -2.30 6.40
N SER A 86 -6.16 -0.97 6.31
CA SER A 86 -5.39 -0.12 7.23
C SER A 86 -5.85 -0.27 8.67
N PHE A 87 -7.16 -0.22 8.95
CA PHE A 87 -7.69 -0.50 10.29
C PHE A 87 -7.34 -1.92 10.77
N LYS A 88 -7.50 -2.95 9.93
CA LYS A 88 -7.11 -4.34 10.27
C LYS A 88 -5.62 -4.43 10.63
N LEU A 89 -4.74 -3.79 9.86
CA LEU A 89 -3.30 -3.78 10.10
C LEU A 89 -2.95 -2.99 11.37
N MET A 90 -3.54 -1.82 11.59
CA MET A 90 -3.34 -1.03 12.80
C MET A 90 -3.81 -1.75 14.07
N GLU A 91 -4.89 -2.54 13.99
CA GLU A 91 -5.34 -3.39 15.10
C GLU A 91 -4.33 -4.51 15.42
N LEU A 92 -3.76 -5.16 14.41
CA LEU A 92 -2.71 -6.18 14.58
C LEU A 92 -1.41 -5.57 15.13
N ILE A 93 -1.03 -4.38 14.65
CA ILE A 93 0.14 -3.60 15.11
C ILE A 93 -0.05 -3.13 16.56
N ALA A 94 -1.26 -2.73 16.96
CA ALA A 94 -1.55 -2.42 18.36
C ALA A 94 -1.33 -3.66 19.24
N MET A 95 -1.85 -4.82 18.82
CA MET A 95 -1.64 -6.08 19.54
C MET A 95 -0.16 -6.51 19.59
N SER A 96 0.63 -6.28 18.53
CA SER A 96 2.07 -6.62 18.49
C SER A 96 2.92 -5.70 19.38
N LEU A 97 2.43 -4.50 19.68
CA LEU A 97 2.98 -3.60 20.69
C LEU A 97 2.57 -3.98 22.13
N GLY A 98 1.64 -4.92 22.31
CA GLY A 98 1.06 -5.27 23.61
C GLY A 98 -0.10 -4.36 24.05
N LEU A 99 -0.61 -3.53 23.14
CA LEU A 99 -1.74 -2.63 23.40
C LEU A 99 -3.09 -3.33 23.17
N PRO A 100 -4.19 -2.81 23.75
CA PRO A 100 -5.54 -3.23 23.38
C PRO A 100 -5.77 -3.09 21.87
N ARG A 101 -6.43 -4.08 21.26
CA ARG A 101 -6.62 -4.19 19.80
C ARG A 101 -7.02 -2.87 19.11
N GLN A 102 -7.95 -2.11 19.71
CA GLN A 102 -8.50 -0.88 19.10
C GLN A 102 -7.86 0.42 19.62
N ARG A 103 -6.75 0.32 20.37
CA ARG A 103 -6.14 1.44 21.11
C ARG A 103 -5.75 2.63 20.23
N LEU A 104 -5.42 2.39 18.96
CA LEU A 104 -4.97 3.41 18.02
C LEU A 104 -6.10 3.93 17.11
N ASN A 105 -7.25 3.25 17.04
CA ASN A 105 -8.33 3.57 16.09
C ASN A 105 -8.86 5.01 16.27
N GLY A 106 -8.88 5.52 17.51
CA GLY A 106 -9.34 6.88 17.83
C GLY A 106 -8.55 8.00 17.16
N PHE A 107 -7.28 7.78 16.79
CA PHE A 107 -6.47 8.79 16.07
C PHE A 107 -6.87 8.95 14.60
N PHE A 108 -7.62 7.98 14.05
CA PHE A 108 -8.06 7.94 12.65
C PHE A 108 -9.55 8.28 12.49
N LYS A 109 -10.20 8.77 13.54
CA LYS A 109 -11.48 9.49 13.37
C LYS A 109 -11.18 10.78 12.60
N ASP A 110 -11.87 11.03 11.49
CA ASP A 110 -11.62 12.18 10.60
C ASP A 110 -10.20 12.15 9.97
N HIS A 111 -9.73 10.96 9.58
CA HIS A 111 -8.37 10.70 9.08
C HIS A 111 -8.01 11.53 7.83
N THR A 112 -6.73 11.80 7.61
CA THR A 112 -6.24 12.56 6.45
C THR A 112 -5.54 11.68 5.41
N SER A 113 -6.05 10.46 5.29
CA SER A 113 -5.55 9.43 4.39
C SER A 113 -5.76 9.82 2.92
N MET A 114 -4.82 9.44 2.06
CA MET A 114 -4.84 9.75 0.63
C MET A 114 -4.24 8.61 -0.17
N GLY A 115 -4.78 8.39 -1.37
CA GLY A 115 -4.15 7.54 -2.37
C GLY A 115 -3.20 8.34 -3.26
N ARG A 116 -2.25 7.64 -3.84
CA ARG A 116 -1.33 8.14 -4.86
C ARG A 116 -1.16 7.10 -5.95
N LEU A 117 -1.15 7.56 -7.18
CA LEU A 117 -0.76 6.78 -8.35
C LEU A 117 0.61 7.26 -8.80
N ILE A 118 1.51 6.33 -9.08
CA ILE A 118 2.85 6.60 -9.57
C ILE A 118 3.07 5.83 -10.88
N HIS A 119 3.51 6.54 -11.90
CA HIS A 119 3.99 5.98 -13.16
C HIS A 119 5.46 6.41 -13.35
N CYS A 120 6.38 5.45 -13.38
CA CYS A 120 7.77 5.69 -13.73
C CYS A 120 8.01 5.17 -15.16
N PRO A 121 8.13 6.05 -16.18
CA PRO A 121 8.42 5.62 -17.54
C PRO A 121 9.86 5.07 -17.66
N PRO A 122 10.19 4.29 -18.71
CA PRO A 122 11.55 3.83 -18.95
C PRO A 122 12.56 4.98 -18.96
N CYS A 123 13.64 4.84 -18.20
CA CYS A 123 14.69 5.85 -18.09
C CYS A 123 15.87 5.47 -18.99
N PRO A 124 16.31 6.33 -19.94
CA PRO A 124 17.49 6.04 -20.78
C PRO A 124 18.82 5.95 -20.01
N THR A 125 18.89 6.51 -18.81
CA THR A 125 20.09 6.55 -17.97
C THR A 125 19.76 6.18 -16.51
N PRO A 126 19.31 4.93 -16.26
CA PRO A 126 18.77 4.51 -14.95
C PRO A 126 19.80 4.54 -13.81
N GLN A 127 21.09 4.58 -14.14
CA GLN A 127 22.19 4.75 -13.18
C GLN A 127 22.37 6.19 -12.66
N LEU A 128 21.71 7.19 -13.28
CA LEU A 128 21.76 8.61 -12.90
C LEU A 128 20.44 9.15 -12.33
N ALA A 129 19.39 8.33 -12.29
CA ALA A 129 18.06 8.74 -11.88
C ALA A 129 17.44 7.75 -10.89
N LEU A 130 16.56 8.25 -10.01
CA LEU A 130 15.68 7.43 -9.19
C LEU A 130 14.23 7.79 -9.52
N GLY A 131 13.35 6.79 -9.53
CA GLY A 131 11.91 7.02 -9.63
C GLY A 131 11.34 7.61 -8.35
N THR A 132 11.96 7.33 -7.20
CA THR A 132 11.79 8.09 -5.96
C THR A 132 13.06 7.98 -5.12
N HIS A 133 13.63 9.11 -4.68
CA HIS A 133 14.81 9.13 -3.82
C HIS A 133 14.56 8.49 -2.44
N GLU A 134 15.64 8.20 -1.71
CA GLU A 134 15.55 7.63 -0.36
C GLU A 134 14.81 8.56 0.63
N HIS A 135 13.80 8.01 1.31
CA HIS A 135 12.98 8.72 2.28
C HIS A 135 12.34 7.76 3.29
N THR A 136 11.64 8.33 4.28
CA THR A 136 10.67 7.65 5.12
C THR A 136 9.28 8.22 4.86
N ASP A 137 8.25 7.38 5.03
CA ASP A 137 6.85 7.83 4.95
C ASP A 137 6.48 8.61 6.21
N VAL A 138 5.86 9.79 6.03
CA VAL A 138 5.51 10.68 7.15
C VAL A 138 4.29 10.27 7.95
N GLY A 139 3.51 9.30 7.44
CA GLY A 139 2.22 8.88 7.99
C GLY A 139 2.34 7.84 9.11
N ALA A 140 1.23 7.15 9.41
CA ALA A 140 1.24 6.00 10.31
C ALA A 140 1.64 4.71 9.58
N LEU A 141 1.02 4.48 8.42
CA LEU A 141 1.15 3.26 7.64
C LEU A 141 1.03 3.60 6.15
N THR A 142 1.81 2.93 5.29
CA THR A 142 1.62 2.95 3.84
C THR A 142 1.28 1.55 3.36
N ILE A 143 0.22 1.42 2.58
CA ILE A 143 -0.12 0.19 1.84
C ILE A 143 0.23 0.43 0.37
N LEU A 144 1.27 -0.22 -0.11
CA LEU A 144 1.82 -0.04 -1.45
C LEU A 144 1.51 -1.25 -2.34
N SER A 145 0.75 -1.02 -3.39
CA SER A 145 0.69 -1.94 -4.53
C SER A 145 1.83 -1.64 -5.50
N GLN A 146 2.48 -2.67 -6.05
CA GLN A 146 3.51 -2.54 -7.08
C GLN A 146 3.37 -3.66 -8.10
N ASP A 147 3.86 -3.42 -9.32
CA ASP A 147 3.88 -4.41 -10.40
C ASP A 147 5.18 -5.23 -10.43
N GLU A 148 5.29 -6.12 -11.43
CA GLU A 148 6.45 -6.97 -11.66
C GLU A 148 7.69 -6.23 -12.21
N ALA A 149 7.61 -4.94 -12.54
CA ALA A 149 8.78 -4.18 -13.02
C ALA A 149 9.80 -3.89 -11.89
N GLY A 150 9.41 -4.10 -10.63
CA GLY A 150 10.32 -4.14 -9.49
C GLY A 150 10.90 -2.77 -9.13
N GLY A 151 12.18 -2.70 -8.75
CA GLY A 151 12.90 -1.43 -8.49
C GLY A 151 12.69 -0.79 -7.12
N LEU A 152 11.72 -1.23 -6.31
CA LEU A 152 11.62 -0.83 -4.90
C LEU A 152 12.79 -1.44 -4.11
N GLU A 153 13.50 -0.62 -3.34
CA GLU A 153 14.57 -1.04 -2.43
C GLU A 153 14.31 -0.51 -1.02
N ALA A 154 14.50 -1.37 -0.03
CA ALA A 154 14.32 -1.11 1.40
C ALA A 154 15.68 -1.18 2.10
N GLN A 155 15.95 -0.31 3.06
CA GLN A 155 17.18 -0.33 3.86
C GLN A 155 16.95 -1.08 5.18
N ARG A 156 17.75 -2.13 5.45
CA ARG A 156 17.64 -2.91 6.70
C ARG A 156 18.03 -2.08 7.92
N THR A 157 17.26 -2.18 9.00
CA THR A 157 17.45 -1.33 10.20
C THR A 157 18.63 -1.74 11.08
N PHE A 158 19.20 -2.94 10.89
CA PHE A 158 20.25 -3.51 11.75
C PHE A 158 21.67 -3.46 11.17
N ASP A 159 21.83 -3.16 9.88
CA ASP A 159 23.14 -2.98 9.23
C ASP A 159 23.18 -1.92 8.11
N GLY A 160 22.03 -1.43 7.65
CA GLY A 160 21.94 -0.40 6.62
C GLY A 160 22.11 -0.91 5.19
N GLU A 161 22.08 -2.23 4.94
CA GLU A 161 22.12 -2.77 3.58
C GLU A 161 20.83 -2.44 2.79
N TRP A 162 20.97 -2.09 1.51
CA TRP A 162 19.87 -1.86 0.59
C TRP A 162 19.44 -3.17 -0.10
N ILE A 163 18.22 -3.60 0.16
CA ILE A 163 17.66 -4.87 -0.31
C ILE A 163 16.51 -4.63 -1.30
N PRO A 164 16.51 -5.27 -2.49
CA PRO A 164 15.38 -5.23 -3.40
C PRO A 164 14.12 -5.88 -2.80
N VAL A 165 13.00 -5.16 -2.82
CA VAL A 165 11.70 -5.72 -2.41
C VAL A 165 11.13 -6.52 -3.58
N LYS A 166 11.30 -7.84 -3.53
CA LYS A 166 10.78 -8.77 -4.54
C LYS A 166 9.26 -8.66 -4.67
N PHE A 167 8.78 -8.58 -5.90
CA PHE A 167 7.36 -8.67 -6.22
C PHE A 167 6.79 -10.02 -5.80
N VAL A 168 5.68 -10.00 -5.06
CA VAL A 168 4.89 -11.18 -4.70
C VAL A 168 3.48 -10.98 -5.28
N PRO A 169 2.98 -11.91 -6.14
CA PRO A 169 1.66 -11.78 -6.73
C PRO A 169 0.56 -11.66 -5.67
N ASN A 170 -0.37 -10.71 -5.87
CA ASN A 170 -1.47 -10.42 -4.94
C ASN A 170 -1.01 -10.06 -3.51
N ALA A 171 0.18 -9.46 -3.37
CA ALA A 171 0.65 -8.90 -2.11
C ALA A 171 0.61 -7.36 -2.12
N TYR A 172 0.46 -6.78 -0.94
CA TYR A 172 0.79 -5.37 -0.69
C TYR A 172 2.08 -5.28 0.12
N VAL A 173 2.95 -4.34 -0.23
CA VAL A 173 4.07 -3.93 0.62
C VAL A 173 3.52 -2.97 1.67
N ILE A 174 3.84 -3.20 2.94
CA ILE A 174 3.42 -2.43 4.09
C ILE A 174 4.65 -1.75 4.67
N ASN A 175 4.66 -0.42 4.68
CA ASN A 175 5.67 0.38 5.37
C ASN A 175 5.03 0.95 6.64
N ILE A 176 5.74 0.93 7.77
CA ILE A 176 5.39 1.81 8.89
C ILE A 176 6.04 3.18 8.69
N GLY A 177 5.30 4.24 9.02
CA GLY A 177 5.78 5.61 8.89
C GLY A 177 6.26 6.24 10.19
N ASP A 178 6.76 7.47 10.06
CA ASP A 178 7.31 8.33 11.12
C ASP A 178 6.38 8.40 12.36
N MET A 179 5.06 8.37 12.16
CA MET A 179 4.08 8.51 13.24
C MET A 179 3.97 7.27 14.11
N LEU A 180 4.11 6.09 13.51
CA LEU A 180 4.10 4.83 14.24
C LEU A 180 5.46 4.58 14.94
N GLU A 181 6.57 5.12 14.42
CA GLU A 181 7.83 5.23 15.17
C GLU A 181 7.65 6.10 16.44
N VAL A 182 6.98 7.25 16.32
CA VAL A 182 6.68 8.12 17.49
C VAL A 182 5.81 7.41 18.50
N TRP A 183 4.64 6.89 18.08
CA TRP A 183 3.71 6.20 18.97
C TRP A 183 4.34 4.99 19.67
N SER A 184 5.11 4.19 18.93
CA SER A 184 5.83 3.02 19.49
C SER A 184 7.05 3.38 20.34
N ASN A 185 7.33 4.66 20.58
CA ASN A 185 8.51 5.16 21.28
C ASN A 185 9.83 4.60 20.70
N LYS A 186 9.98 4.57 19.37
CA LYS A 186 11.12 3.96 18.65
C LYS A 186 11.32 2.46 18.96
N LYS A 187 10.25 1.72 19.33
CA LYS A 187 10.27 0.25 19.34
C LYS A 187 10.22 -0.28 17.91
N TYR A 188 9.33 0.29 17.09
CA TYR A 188 9.35 0.11 15.64
C TYR A 188 9.98 1.33 14.98
N VAL A 189 10.63 1.15 13.83
CA VAL A 189 11.41 2.19 13.14
C VAL A 189 10.86 2.41 11.73
N SER A 190 10.69 3.67 11.34
CA SER A 190 10.16 4.06 10.03
C SER A 190 11.04 3.52 8.89
N LEU A 191 10.47 2.79 7.92
CA LEU A 191 11.27 2.13 6.88
C LEU A 191 11.84 3.14 5.88
N VAL A 192 13.18 3.24 5.85
CA VAL A 192 13.91 3.97 4.82
C VAL A 192 13.88 3.17 3.51
N HIS A 193 13.31 3.76 2.46
CA HIS A 193 13.14 3.09 1.18
C HIS A 193 13.29 4.05 -0.01
N ARG A 194 13.51 3.51 -1.21
CA ARG A 194 13.63 4.24 -2.48
C ARG A 194 13.10 3.42 -3.65
N ALA A 195 12.83 4.06 -4.79
CA ALA A 195 12.49 3.37 -6.03
C ALA A 195 13.51 3.69 -7.13
N LYS A 196 14.21 2.66 -7.62
CA LYS A 196 15.02 2.73 -8.83
C LYS A 196 14.14 2.70 -10.08
N VAL A 197 14.69 3.22 -11.18
CA VAL A 197 14.14 3.10 -12.54
C VAL A 197 14.99 2.14 -13.37
N ASN A 198 14.44 1.71 -14.50
CA ASN A 198 15.09 0.83 -15.47
C ASN A 198 14.86 1.39 -16.88
N SER A 199 15.58 0.88 -17.88
CA SER A 199 15.53 1.36 -19.28
C SER A 199 14.59 0.58 -20.20
N GLU A 200 13.95 -0.49 -19.73
CA GLU A 200 13.23 -1.46 -20.56
C GLU A 200 11.71 -1.41 -20.40
N ARG A 201 11.23 -1.18 -19.17
CA ARG A 201 9.82 -1.28 -18.78
C ARG A 201 9.40 -0.08 -17.95
N GLU A 202 8.20 0.43 -18.24
CA GLU A 202 7.48 1.30 -17.31
C GLU A 202 7.16 0.54 -16.01
N ARG A 203 7.03 1.27 -14.90
CA ARG A 203 6.66 0.75 -13.60
C ARG A 203 5.47 1.54 -13.06
N PHE A 204 4.43 0.85 -12.64
CA PHE A 204 3.31 1.42 -11.91
C PHE A 204 3.33 1.02 -10.44
N SER A 205 2.93 1.95 -9.57
CA SER A 205 2.68 1.61 -8.17
C SER A 205 1.67 2.55 -7.51
N ILE A 206 0.99 2.03 -6.50
CA ILE A 206 -0.14 2.68 -5.85
C ILE A 206 0.10 2.67 -4.33
N PRO A 207 0.85 3.64 -3.77
CA PRO A 207 0.87 3.87 -2.34
C PRO A 207 -0.44 4.51 -1.86
N PHE A 208 -1.02 3.90 -0.84
CA PHE A 208 -2.08 4.45 -0.02
C PHE A 208 -1.49 4.85 1.34
N PHE A 209 -1.56 6.13 1.67
CA PHE A 209 -1.01 6.67 2.91
C PHE A 209 -2.12 6.79 3.96
N PHE A 210 -2.04 6.00 5.03
CA PHE A 210 -2.95 6.06 6.17
C PHE A 210 -2.43 7.04 7.22
N ASN A 211 -3.16 8.15 7.40
CA ASN A 211 -2.72 9.29 8.21
C ASN A 211 -3.80 9.65 9.24
N PRO A 212 -3.45 9.91 10.51
CA PRO A 212 -4.44 10.34 11.51
C PRO A 212 -4.99 11.74 11.22
N ALA A 213 -6.01 12.17 11.96
CA ALA A 213 -6.60 13.49 11.79
C ALA A 213 -5.64 14.64 12.10
N TYR A 214 -5.74 15.77 11.38
CA TYR A 214 -4.82 16.91 11.55
C TYR A 214 -4.78 17.49 12.98
N TYR A 215 -5.82 17.30 13.79
CA TYR A 215 -5.85 17.74 15.19
C TYR A 215 -5.05 16.85 16.15
N VAL A 216 -4.64 15.64 15.74
CA VAL A 216 -3.93 14.69 16.60
C VAL A 216 -2.58 15.26 17.07
N VAL A 217 -2.33 15.09 18.36
CA VAL A 217 -1.02 15.33 18.98
C VAL A 217 -0.23 14.02 18.93
N MET A 218 1.00 14.13 18.43
CA MET A 218 1.94 13.05 18.21
C MET A 218 2.95 13.01 19.33
N GLU A 219 2.86 11.98 20.15
CA GLU A 219 3.77 11.68 21.24
C GLU A 219 3.82 10.15 21.46
N PRO A 220 4.84 9.63 22.17
CA PRO A 220 4.88 8.23 22.57
C PRO A 220 3.61 7.80 23.31
N ILE A 221 3.05 6.64 22.95
CA ILE A 221 1.89 6.07 23.65
C ILE A 221 2.30 5.77 25.09
N GLU A 222 1.53 6.29 26.05
CA GLU A 222 1.84 6.23 27.48
C GLU A 222 2.15 4.80 27.94
N GLU A 223 1.33 3.83 27.53
CA GLU A 223 1.49 2.41 27.87
C GLU A 223 2.79 1.76 27.34
N LEU A 224 3.49 2.41 26.41
CA LEU A 224 4.79 1.99 25.87
C LEU A 224 5.96 2.75 26.50
N THR A 225 5.70 3.58 27.50
CA THR A 225 6.71 4.36 28.24
C THR A 225 6.70 4.03 29.73
N ASN A 226 7.88 4.11 30.36
CA ASN A 226 8.07 3.97 31.81
C ASN A 226 9.44 4.55 32.21
N GLU A 227 9.86 4.37 33.46
CA GLU A 227 11.16 4.87 33.94
C GLU A 227 12.35 4.25 33.19
N GLN A 228 12.24 2.99 32.75
CA GLN A 228 13.28 2.25 32.04
C GLN A 228 13.28 2.53 30.52
N ASN A 229 12.11 2.81 29.92
CA ASN A 229 11.92 3.22 28.54
C ASN A 229 11.13 4.55 28.47
N PRO A 230 11.72 5.68 28.92
CA PRO A 230 11.01 6.96 28.93
C PRO A 230 10.76 7.47 27.50
N ALA A 231 9.86 8.44 27.37
CA ALA A 231 9.56 9.09 26.09
C ALA A 231 10.84 9.59 25.39
N LYS A 232 10.95 9.28 24.09
CA LYS A 232 12.10 9.64 23.23
C LYS A 232 11.80 10.82 22.30
N TYR A 233 10.53 11.16 22.12
CA TYR A 233 10.05 12.28 21.30
C TYR A 233 9.29 13.29 22.17
N ARG A 234 9.32 14.56 21.78
CA ARG A 234 8.45 15.62 22.30
C ARG A 234 7.10 15.55 21.59
N ALA A 235 6.04 15.97 22.27
CA ALA A 235 4.72 16.12 21.67
C ALA A 235 4.72 17.19 20.56
N PHE A 236 4.05 16.93 19.44
CA PHE A 236 3.83 17.89 18.35
C PHE A 236 2.50 17.65 17.63
N ASN A 237 1.92 18.66 16.98
CA ASN A 237 0.67 18.46 16.23
C ASN A 237 0.93 17.91 14.81
N TRP A 238 0.16 16.88 14.41
CA TRP A 238 0.28 16.25 13.09
C TRP A 238 0.04 17.22 11.93
N GLY A 239 -1.10 17.91 11.90
CA GLY A 239 -1.46 18.78 10.76
C GLY A 239 -0.46 19.91 10.53
N LYS A 240 0.12 20.45 11.61
CA LYS A 240 1.22 21.40 11.59
C LYS A 240 2.52 20.82 11.03
N TYR A 241 2.90 19.61 11.44
CA TYR A 241 4.08 18.92 10.90
C TYR A 241 3.91 18.58 9.41
N TYR A 242 2.78 17.97 9.04
CA TYR A 242 2.45 17.62 7.66
C TYR A 242 2.35 18.86 6.77
N GLY A 243 1.69 19.92 7.23
CA GLY A 243 1.62 21.23 6.57
C GLY A 243 3.00 21.80 6.29
N SER A 244 3.89 21.85 7.28
CA SER A 244 5.28 22.28 7.07
C SER A 244 6.05 21.38 6.09
N ARG A 245 5.89 20.04 6.14
CA ARG A 245 6.51 19.12 5.17
C ARG A 245 6.00 19.34 3.74
N LYS A 246 4.72 19.68 3.56
CA LYS A 246 4.06 19.76 2.24
C LYS A 246 4.12 21.15 1.60
N TYR A 247 4.00 22.21 2.41
CA TYR A 247 3.96 23.61 1.94
C TYR A 247 5.27 24.38 2.20
N GLY A 248 6.11 23.93 3.15
CA GLY A 248 7.35 24.62 3.54
C GLY A 248 8.38 24.73 2.41
N ASN A 249 8.52 23.66 1.61
CA ASN A 249 9.46 23.59 0.48
C ASN A 249 9.29 24.75 -0.54
N PHE A 250 8.09 25.33 -0.64
CA PHE A 250 7.78 26.40 -1.61
C PHE A 250 8.13 27.81 -1.13
N LYS A 251 8.34 28.03 0.18
CA LYS A 251 8.62 29.37 0.73
C LYS A 251 10.11 29.66 0.89
N ASN A 252 10.94 28.66 1.16
CA ASN A 252 12.41 28.80 1.17
C ASN A 252 13.13 27.44 1.06
N PRO A 253 13.84 27.14 -0.04
CA PRO A 253 14.63 25.91 -0.20
C PRO A 253 15.81 25.76 0.78
N GLU A 254 16.23 26.84 1.45
CA GLU A 254 17.39 26.84 2.36
C GLU A 254 17.03 26.58 3.84
N LEU A 255 15.73 26.58 4.21
CA LEU A 255 15.32 26.21 5.57
C LEU A 255 15.41 24.68 5.75
N ASP A 256 16.04 24.21 6.85
CA ASP A 256 16.11 22.78 7.19
C ASP A 256 14.69 22.24 7.39
N VAL A 257 14.18 21.58 6.34
CA VAL A 257 12.80 21.07 6.26
C VAL A 257 12.47 20.32 7.55
N LEU A 258 11.38 20.74 8.20
CA LEU A 258 10.96 20.21 9.51
C LEU A 258 10.84 18.68 9.43
N ARG A 259 11.73 17.94 10.11
CA ARG A 259 11.87 16.47 10.04
C ARG A 259 11.70 15.87 11.44
N LEU A 260 11.33 14.59 11.50
CA LEU A 260 11.13 13.87 12.77
C LEU A 260 12.29 14.03 13.77
N LYS A 261 13.55 14.09 13.28
CA LYS A 261 14.75 14.38 14.08
C LYS A 261 14.62 15.60 15.01
N HIS A 262 13.87 16.64 14.59
CA HIS A 262 13.71 17.89 15.36
C HIS A 262 12.81 17.72 16.60
N PHE A 263 11.98 16.68 16.63
CA PHE A 263 11.12 16.35 17.78
C PHE A 263 11.74 15.30 18.71
N ARG A 264 12.82 14.62 18.32
CA ARG A 264 13.50 13.64 19.17
C ARG A 264 14.28 14.36 20.29
N LEU A 265 14.27 13.80 21.50
CA LEU A 265 14.98 14.39 22.64
C LEU A 265 16.51 14.26 22.47
N PRO A 266 17.31 15.30 22.80
CA PRO A 266 18.77 15.28 22.60
C PRO A 266 19.52 14.13 23.27
N LYS A 267 18.97 13.57 24.37
CA LYS A 267 19.52 12.39 25.06
C LYS A 267 19.39 11.08 24.27
N TYR A 268 18.64 11.07 23.16
CA TYR A 268 18.48 9.94 22.24
C TYR A 268 18.78 10.41 20.80
N PRO A 269 20.06 10.68 20.47
CA PRO A 269 20.44 11.11 19.13
C PRO A 269 20.13 10.04 18.07
N ASP A 270 20.22 10.41 16.79
CA ASP A 270 20.28 9.43 15.69
C ASP A 270 21.46 8.47 15.90
N GLN A 271 21.16 7.31 16.47
CA GLN A 271 21.95 6.11 16.22
C GLN A 271 21.80 5.78 14.73
N LYS A 272 22.64 6.39 13.89
CA LYS A 272 23.21 5.64 12.77
C LYS A 272 23.70 4.35 13.39
N VAL A 273 23.13 3.23 12.93
CA VAL A 273 23.44 1.88 13.39
C VAL A 273 24.94 1.77 13.61
N VAL A 274 25.37 1.77 14.87
CA VAL A 274 26.80 1.70 15.15
C VAL A 274 27.21 0.29 14.81
N ILE A 275 28.10 0.19 13.82
CA ILE A 275 28.68 -1.04 13.30
C ILE A 275 29.52 -1.68 14.42
N ALA A 276 28.83 -2.35 15.33
CA ALA A 276 29.37 -2.95 16.55
C ALA A 276 28.67 -4.29 16.88
N MET A 277 27.43 -4.50 16.43
CA MET A 277 26.79 -5.84 16.42
C MET A 277 26.84 -6.55 15.06
N ALA A 278 27.08 -5.84 13.96
CA ALA A 278 27.17 -6.45 12.62
C ALA A 278 28.25 -7.54 12.52
N GLN A 279 29.31 -7.46 13.34
CA GLN A 279 30.38 -8.46 13.38
C GLN A 279 30.03 -9.76 14.14
N SER A 280 28.96 -9.79 14.95
CA SER A 280 28.50 -11.02 15.62
C SER A 280 27.28 -11.66 14.96
N VAL A 281 26.48 -10.89 14.22
CA VAL A 281 25.24 -11.37 13.58
C VAL A 281 25.50 -12.12 12.26
N ALA A 282 26.59 -11.83 11.55
CA ALA A 282 26.96 -12.46 10.28
C ALA A 282 27.17 -14.00 10.34
N ALA A 283 27.17 -14.60 11.53
CA ALA A 283 27.31 -16.05 11.75
C ALA A 283 25.98 -16.83 11.76
N LEU A 284 24.83 -16.15 11.72
CA LEU A 284 23.50 -16.79 11.67
C LEU A 284 22.82 -16.41 10.35
N GLY A 285 22.52 -17.41 9.52
CA GLY A 285 21.86 -17.20 8.23
C GLY A 285 20.49 -16.54 8.40
N GLN A 286 20.39 -15.26 8.06
CA GLN A 286 19.17 -14.47 8.17
C GLN A 286 18.50 -14.30 6.80
N ALA A 287 17.20 -13.97 6.83
CA ALA A 287 16.41 -13.73 5.63
C ALA A 287 16.98 -12.55 4.84
N ASN A 288 17.34 -12.79 3.58
CA ASN A 288 17.84 -11.76 2.66
C ASN A 288 16.72 -10.89 2.06
N ASP A 289 15.46 -11.21 2.35
CA ASP A 289 14.27 -10.58 1.77
C ASP A 289 13.37 -10.00 2.86
N ILE A 290 12.62 -8.95 2.51
CA ILE A 290 11.59 -8.38 3.37
C ILE A 290 10.52 -9.45 3.72
N PRO A 291 10.07 -9.57 4.98
CA PRO A 291 9.16 -10.65 5.39
C PRO A 291 7.83 -10.64 4.63
N VAL A 292 7.23 -11.81 4.42
CA VAL A 292 5.87 -11.97 3.86
C VAL A 292 4.98 -12.58 4.94
N VAL A 293 3.90 -11.90 5.30
CA VAL A 293 2.95 -12.29 6.36
C VAL A 293 1.64 -12.75 5.74
N ASP A 294 1.14 -13.91 6.15
CA ASP A 294 -0.14 -14.45 5.69
C ASP A 294 -1.29 -14.04 6.63
N LEU A 295 -2.13 -13.10 6.19
CA LEU A 295 -3.24 -12.58 7.00
C LEU A 295 -4.44 -13.54 7.15
N SER A 296 -4.34 -14.78 6.65
CA SER A 296 -5.24 -15.90 6.95
C SER A 296 -4.78 -16.77 8.12
N GLY A 297 -3.56 -16.57 8.61
CA GLY A 297 -3.00 -17.27 9.77
C GLY A 297 -3.73 -16.98 11.09
N SER A 298 -3.36 -17.71 12.16
CA SER A 298 -3.92 -17.45 13.49
C SER A 298 -3.47 -16.08 13.99
N ILE A 299 -4.36 -15.37 14.71
CA ILE A 299 -4.09 -14.00 15.19
C ILE A 299 -2.78 -13.92 15.98
N SER A 300 -2.46 -14.93 16.80
CA SER A 300 -1.20 -14.97 17.55
C SER A 300 0.05 -15.13 16.68
N SER A 301 -0.03 -15.89 15.57
CA SER A 301 1.09 -16.03 14.63
C SER A 301 1.31 -14.72 13.88
N VAL A 302 0.24 -14.19 13.27
CA VAL A 302 0.26 -12.95 12.49
C VAL A 302 0.76 -11.76 13.34
N VAL A 303 0.34 -11.66 14.59
CA VAL A 303 0.80 -10.61 15.52
C VAL A 303 2.30 -10.76 15.86
N ALA A 304 2.82 -11.97 15.99
CA ALA A 304 4.25 -12.22 16.24
C ALA A 304 5.10 -11.91 14.99
N GLU A 305 4.65 -12.35 13.81
CA GLU A 305 5.31 -12.07 12.52
C GLU A 305 5.37 -10.56 12.23
N ILE A 306 4.27 -9.83 12.47
CA ILE A 306 4.22 -8.37 12.35
C ILE A 306 5.14 -7.70 13.39
N ALA A 307 5.22 -8.20 14.63
CA ALA A 307 6.14 -7.67 15.63
C ALA A 307 7.59 -7.73 15.14
N GLU A 308 8.04 -8.91 14.69
CA GLU A 308 9.40 -9.13 14.23
C GLU A 308 9.74 -8.28 12.99
N ALA A 309 8.83 -8.19 12.02
CA ALA A 309 9.03 -7.38 10.82
C ALA A 309 9.09 -5.87 11.12
N CYS A 310 8.20 -5.36 11.96
CA CYS A 310 8.21 -3.94 12.36
C CYS A 310 9.47 -3.55 13.16
N GLU A 311 10.07 -4.46 13.94
CA GLU A 311 11.32 -4.23 14.66
C GLU A 311 12.57 -4.31 13.76
N LYS A 312 12.65 -5.35 12.91
CA LYS A 312 13.85 -5.65 12.10
C LYS A 312 13.91 -4.95 10.73
N TRP A 313 12.76 -4.55 10.20
CA TRP A 313 12.65 -3.97 8.86
C TRP A 313 11.89 -2.65 8.83
N GLY A 314 10.91 -2.46 9.72
CA GLY A 314 9.95 -1.34 9.59
C GLY A 314 8.92 -1.56 8.48
N GLY A 315 8.88 -2.76 7.89
CA GLY A 315 7.95 -3.10 6.82
C GLY A 315 7.95 -4.59 6.51
N PHE A 316 6.90 -5.02 5.81
CA PHE A 316 6.61 -6.40 5.44
C PHE A 316 5.71 -6.43 4.21
N GLN A 317 5.59 -7.56 3.55
CA GLN A 317 4.55 -7.81 2.55
C GLN A 317 3.39 -8.57 3.20
N VAL A 318 2.16 -8.37 2.72
CA VAL A 318 0.98 -9.12 3.18
C VAL A 318 0.30 -9.84 2.02
N ILE A 319 0.03 -11.13 2.22
CA ILE A 319 -0.82 -11.95 1.35
C ILE A 319 -2.12 -12.32 2.07
N ASN A 320 -3.11 -12.83 1.32
CA ASN A 320 -4.44 -13.20 1.84
C ASN A 320 -5.10 -12.08 2.66
N HIS A 321 -4.84 -10.83 2.27
CA HIS A 321 -5.25 -9.62 2.98
C HIS A 321 -6.78 -9.37 2.94
N GLY A 322 -7.48 -9.95 1.96
CA GLY A 322 -8.95 -9.92 1.84
C GLY A 322 -9.52 -8.80 0.98
N VAL A 323 -8.67 -8.03 0.27
CA VAL A 323 -9.12 -7.02 -0.71
C VAL A 323 -9.47 -7.74 -2.01
N PRO A 324 -10.64 -7.54 -2.63
CA PRO A 324 -11.03 -8.25 -3.84
C PRO A 324 -10.12 -7.92 -5.04
N LEU A 325 -9.63 -8.96 -5.73
CA LEU A 325 -8.76 -8.80 -6.90
C LEU A 325 -9.39 -7.96 -8.02
N GLU A 326 -10.73 -8.02 -8.16
CA GLU A 326 -11.45 -7.20 -9.14
C GLU A 326 -11.39 -5.70 -8.85
N VAL A 327 -11.28 -5.28 -7.59
CA VAL A 327 -11.14 -3.87 -7.20
C VAL A 327 -9.77 -3.37 -7.62
N HIS A 328 -8.73 -4.16 -7.33
CA HIS A 328 -7.37 -3.84 -7.75
C HIS A 328 -7.23 -3.79 -9.28
N GLY A 329 -7.69 -4.82 -10.00
CA GLY A 329 -7.56 -4.86 -11.46
C GLY A 329 -8.35 -3.78 -12.20
N LYS A 330 -9.56 -3.42 -11.74
CA LYS A 330 -10.31 -2.25 -12.27
C LYS A 330 -9.54 -0.95 -12.04
N PHE A 331 -8.95 -0.81 -10.86
CA PHE A 331 -8.23 0.40 -10.49
C PHE A 331 -6.90 0.57 -11.24
N GLU A 332 -6.14 -0.52 -11.39
CA GLU A 332 -4.91 -0.54 -12.18
C GLU A 332 -5.17 -0.20 -13.65
N LEU A 333 -6.26 -0.73 -14.24
CA LEU A 333 -6.67 -0.41 -15.60
C LEU A 333 -7.05 1.08 -15.75
N ALA A 334 -7.76 1.66 -14.78
CA ALA A 334 -8.09 3.09 -14.77
C ALA A 334 -6.81 3.96 -14.67
N MET A 335 -5.86 3.59 -13.81
CA MET A 335 -4.55 4.22 -13.69
C MET A 335 -3.77 4.19 -15.02
N LYS A 336 -3.65 3.02 -15.66
CA LYS A 336 -2.94 2.86 -16.94
C LYS A 336 -3.59 3.70 -18.05
N LYS A 337 -4.93 3.67 -18.16
CA LYS A 337 -5.69 4.53 -19.08
C LYS A 337 -5.45 6.03 -18.81
N PHE A 338 -5.32 6.45 -17.55
CA PHE A 338 -5.05 7.84 -17.20
C PHE A 338 -3.64 8.27 -17.63
N PHE A 339 -2.60 7.51 -17.27
CA PHE A 339 -1.21 7.88 -17.60
C PHE A 339 -0.89 7.77 -19.09
N ALA A 340 -1.59 6.92 -19.84
CA ALA A 340 -1.50 6.83 -21.30
C ALA A 340 -2.08 8.06 -22.05
N GLN A 341 -2.74 9.00 -21.36
CA GLN A 341 -3.21 10.24 -21.99
C GLN A 341 -2.05 11.16 -22.40
N PRO A 342 -2.24 12.01 -23.43
CA PRO A 342 -1.27 13.05 -23.76
C PRO A 342 -0.93 13.92 -22.54
N THR A 343 0.35 14.32 -22.41
CA THR A 343 0.83 15.17 -21.31
C THR A 343 0.00 16.46 -21.15
N GLU A 344 -0.48 17.04 -22.25
CA GLU A 344 -1.32 18.24 -22.20
C GLU A 344 -2.71 18.01 -21.59
N GLU A 345 -3.27 16.81 -21.70
CA GLU A 345 -4.52 16.45 -20.99
C GLU A 345 -4.25 16.26 -19.50
N LYS A 346 -3.19 15.53 -19.14
CA LYS A 346 -2.77 15.33 -17.74
C LYS A 346 -2.45 16.66 -17.04
N ARG A 347 -1.79 17.59 -17.75
CA ARG A 347 -1.43 18.95 -17.27
C ARG A 347 -2.63 19.86 -16.96
N LYS A 348 -3.83 19.60 -17.48
CA LYS A 348 -5.05 20.32 -17.06
C LYS A 348 -5.35 20.14 -15.57
N LEU A 349 -4.84 19.07 -14.99
CA LEU A 349 -4.93 18.71 -13.58
C LEU A 349 -3.62 19.02 -12.85
N ARG A 350 -2.78 19.96 -13.30
CA ARG A 350 -1.50 20.23 -12.62
C ARG A 350 -1.74 20.67 -11.17
N LYS A 351 -0.99 20.08 -10.23
CA LYS A 351 -0.91 20.52 -8.82
C LYS A 351 -0.63 22.02 -8.73
N ASP A 352 -1.38 22.68 -7.86
CA ASP A 352 -1.11 24.04 -7.41
C ASP A 352 -1.07 24.04 -5.88
N ILE A 353 0.06 23.61 -5.33
CA ILE A 353 0.27 23.54 -3.88
C ILE A 353 0.21 24.95 -3.25
N GLY A 354 0.53 25.99 -4.03
CA GLY A 354 0.43 27.40 -3.64
C GLY A 354 -1.01 27.91 -3.51
N GLY A 355 -1.88 27.53 -4.45
CA GLY A 355 -3.30 27.89 -4.52
C GLY A 355 -4.28 26.85 -3.94
N GLY A 356 -3.79 25.79 -3.29
CA GLY A 356 -4.63 24.85 -2.54
C GLY A 356 -5.07 23.59 -3.29
N LYS A 357 -4.41 23.22 -4.39
CA LYS A 357 -4.57 21.94 -5.11
C LYS A 357 -3.40 20.97 -4.87
N PRO A 358 -3.30 20.31 -3.70
CA PRO A 358 -2.21 19.39 -3.41
C PRO A 358 -2.45 17.95 -3.91
N TYR A 359 -3.69 17.57 -4.25
CA TYR A 359 -4.09 16.20 -4.61
C TYR A 359 -4.27 16.01 -6.11
N ASP A 360 -3.45 16.65 -6.93
CA ASP A 360 -3.67 16.73 -8.37
C ASP A 360 -2.45 16.10 -9.11
N TYR A 361 -2.31 16.24 -10.43
CA TYR A 361 -1.21 15.64 -11.23
C TYR A 361 0.10 16.45 -11.15
N GLY A 362 1.26 15.78 -11.15
CA GLY A 362 2.56 16.46 -11.28
C GLY A 362 3.74 15.56 -11.64
N TYR A 363 4.79 16.18 -12.18
CA TYR A 363 6.13 15.59 -12.34
C TYR A 363 7.06 15.94 -11.16
N GLU A 364 6.82 17.08 -10.52
CA GLU A 364 7.76 17.75 -9.62
C GLU A 364 7.54 17.33 -8.15
N GLU A 365 8.02 16.15 -7.75
CA GLU A 365 8.36 15.92 -6.34
C GLU A 365 9.83 16.24 -6.11
N PHE A 366 10.09 17.47 -5.64
CA PHE A 366 11.41 17.90 -5.18
C PHE A 366 11.82 17.13 -3.92
N SER A 367 12.43 15.96 -4.11
CA SER A 367 13.05 15.19 -3.05
C SER A 367 14.55 15.51 -3.02
N LYS A 368 15.03 16.08 -1.90
CA LYS A 368 16.44 16.49 -1.70
C LYS A 368 17.02 17.40 -2.81
N ASN A 369 16.22 18.27 -3.40
CA ASN A 369 16.60 19.21 -4.49
C ASN A 369 16.99 18.54 -5.82
N VAL A 370 16.48 17.32 -6.09
CA VAL A 370 16.59 16.62 -7.37
C VAL A 370 15.19 16.19 -7.83
N ASP A 371 14.94 16.21 -9.13
CA ASP A 371 13.68 15.72 -9.70
C ASP A 371 13.62 14.18 -9.66
N ASP A 372 12.52 13.64 -9.16
CA ASP A 372 12.20 12.21 -9.24
C ASP A 372 11.75 11.83 -10.68
N TRP A 373 12.22 10.71 -11.20
CA TRP A 373 11.83 10.18 -12.52
C TRP A 373 10.46 9.47 -12.46
N LYS A 374 9.40 10.25 -12.21
CA LYS A 374 8.01 9.76 -12.12
C LYS A 374 6.99 10.81 -12.54
N GLU A 375 5.81 10.32 -12.91
CA GLU A 375 4.56 11.08 -12.88
C GLU A 375 3.75 10.64 -11.65
N VAL A 376 3.10 11.59 -10.96
CA VAL A 376 2.18 11.28 -9.86
C VAL A 376 0.80 11.88 -10.08
N PHE A 377 -0.23 11.18 -9.61
CA PHE A 377 -1.57 11.73 -9.38
C PHE A 377 -2.00 11.34 -7.96
N ASP A 378 -2.27 12.33 -7.12
CA ASP A 378 -2.75 12.12 -5.75
C ASP A 378 -4.29 12.13 -5.72
N PHE A 379 -4.93 11.57 -4.69
CA PHE A 379 -6.38 11.73 -4.48
C PHE A 379 -6.78 11.56 -3.01
N PRO A 380 -7.76 12.35 -2.50
CA PRO A 380 -8.29 12.19 -1.15
C PRO A 380 -9.33 11.05 -1.09
N LEU A 381 -9.56 10.51 0.11
CA LEU A 381 -10.62 9.50 0.35
C LEU A 381 -11.96 10.12 0.75
N GLU A 382 -11.92 11.11 1.63
CA GLU A 382 -13.11 11.76 2.20
C GLU A 382 -13.17 13.24 1.84
N LYS A 383 -14.23 13.93 2.30
CA LYS A 383 -14.31 15.38 2.24
C LYS A 383 -13.09 16.00 2.91
N GLN A 384 -12.43 16.87 2.17
CA GLN A 384 -11.15 17.44 2.56
C GLN A 384 -11.30 18.37 3.78
N THR A 385 -10.66 18.02 4.88
CA THR A 385 -10.52 18.92 6.05
C THR A 385 -9.47 19.99 5.75
N PRO A 386 -9.72 21.28 6.09
CA PRO A 386 -8.74 22.33 5.89
C PRO A 386 -7.40 22.01 6.58
N THR A 387 -6.29 22.12 5.85
CA THR A 387 -4.95 21.78 6.37
C THR A 387 -4.26 23.02 6.94
N PRO A 388 -3.58 22.95 8.09
CA PRO A 388 -2.67 24.01 8.54
C PRO A 388 -1.59 24.33 7.49
N VAL A 389 -1.30 25.60 7.25
CA VAL A 389 -0.33 26.02 6.23
C VAL A 389 1.11 25.74 6.66
N SER A 390 1.44 25.89 7.95
CA SER A 390 2.74 25.48 8.50
C SER A 390 2.65 25.19 10.01
N TYR A 391 3.80 24.89 10.62
CA TYR A 391 3.90 24.66 12.06
C TYR A 391 3.66 25.94 12.88
N ASP A 392 4.18 27.07 12.44
CA ASP A 392 4.10 28.36 13.14
C ASP A 392 2.90 29.20 12.70
N ASP A 393 2.29 28.86 11.56
CA ASP A 393 1.14 29.55 10.97
C ASP A 393 -0.15 28.76 11.22
N ASN A 394 -1.04 29.33 12.04
CA ASN A 394 -2.36 28.74 12.35
C ASN A 394 -3.39 28.94 11.22
N THR A 395 -3.05 29.61 10.12
CA THR A 395 -3.96 29.69 8.97
C THR A 395 -4.22 28.30 8.41
N GLN A 396 -5.48 28.05 8.09
CA GLN A 396 -5.92 26.85 7.40
C GLN A 396 -6.11 27.15 5.92
N ARG A 397 -5.78 26.17 5.08
CA ARG A 397 -5.98 26.21 3.64
C ARG A 397 -7.11 25.26 3.28
N GLU A 398 -8.14 25.82 2.62
CA GLU A 398 -9.13 24.99 1.91
C GLU A 398 -8.40 24.19 0.83
N LEU A 399 -8.78 22.92 0.70
CA LEU A 399 -8.16 22.01 -0.24
C LEU A 399 -9.13 21.78 -1.41
N ILE A 400 -8.63 21.98 -2.61
CA ILE A 400 -9.32 21.83 -3.87
C ILE A 400 -8.74 20.59 -4.55
N HIS A 401 -9.59 19.75 -5.11
CA HIS A 401 -9.16 18.58 -5.89
C HIS A 401 -9.88 18.55 -7.23
N SER A 402 -9.15 18.22 -8.29
CA SER A 402 -9.66 18.14 -9.66
C SER A 402 -9.62 16.69 -10.12
N TRP A 403 -10.79 16.06 -10.25
CA TRP A 403 -10.88 14.74 -10.88
C TRP A 403 -10.69 14.83 -12.40
N PRO A 404 -9.99 13.88 -13.04
CA PRO A 404 -9.94 13.80 -14.50
C PRO A 404 -11.32 13.52 -15.09
N GLN A 405 -11.55 14.06 -16.29
CA GLN A 405 -12.76 13.75 -17.08
C GLN A 405 -12.68 12.38 -17.79
N TYR A 406 -11.47 11.82 -17.91
CA TYR A 406 -11.21 10.51 -18.49
C TYR A 406 -10.03 9.82 -17.78
N PRO A 407 -10.10 8.50 -17.50
CA PRO A 407 -11.20 7.58 -17.80
C PRO A 407 -12.38 7.70 -16.81
N ALA A 408 -13.43 6.88 -16.98
CA ALA A 408 -14.79 7.39 -16.79
C ALA A 408 -15.61 7.04 -15.51
N GLU A 409 -15.33 6.11 -14.60
CA GLU A 409 -14.31 5.04 -14.47
C GLU A 409 -12.95 5.37 -13.82
N PHE A 410 -12.62 6.63 -13.53
CA PHE A 410 -11.40 6.98 -12.76
C PHE A 410 -11.64 7.60 -11.39
N ARG A 411 -12.52 8.62 -11.38
CA ARG A 411 -13.00 9.27 -10.17
C ARG A 411 -13.37 8.21 -9.13
#